data_AF-A0A661K682-F1
#
_entry.id   AF-A0A661K682-F1
#
_cell.length_a   1.000
_cell.length_b   1.000
_cell.length_c   1.000
_cell.angle_alpha   90.00
_cell.angle_beta   90.00
_cell.angle_gamma   90.00
#
_symmetry.space_group_name_H-M   'P 1'
#
loop_
_entity.id
_entity.type
_entity.pdbx_description
1 polymer ?
#
loop_
_entity_poly.entity_id
_entity_poly.type
_entity_poly.pdbx_seq_one_letter_code
_entity_poly.pdbx_strand_id
1 'polypeptide(L)'
;LVNKTWERRDEITPSEEAKKPPTAMEIYKLLPKTNCKECGVSSCFVFATQLAGGEVELERCKPLFTEDFAENKKKLMDLLGM
;
A
#
# COMPACT_ATOMS: atom_id res chain seq x y z
N LEU A 1 -21.93 13.61 -27.16
CA LEU A 1 -21.09 13.46 -28.38
C LEU A 1 -19.81 12.73 -27.97
N VAL A 2 -19.77 11.41 -28.12
CA VAL A 2 -18.68 10.53 -27.65
C VAL A 2 -17.37 10.69 -28.48
N ASN A 3 -17.44 11.47 -29.56
CA ASN A 3 -16.45 11.52 -30.63
C ASN A 3 -15.22 12.38 -30.30
N LYS A 4 -15.32 13.42 -29.46
CA LYS A 4 -14.18 14.31 -29.17
C LYS A 4 -13.01 13.60 -28.47
N THR A 5 -13.31 12.58 -27.66
CA THR A 5 -12.30 11.76 -26.97
C THR A 5 -11.67 10.76 -27.94
N TRP A 6 -12.40 10.30 -28.96
CA TRP A 6 -11.89 9.39 -29.99
C TRP A 6 -10.97 10.10 -31.00
N GLU A 7 -11.24 11.36 -31.33
CA GLU A 7 -10.43 12.16 -32.27
C GLU A 7 -9.03 12.48 -31.74
N ARG A 8 -8.86 12.48 -30.41
CA ARG A 8 -7.61 12.79 -29.72
C ARG A 8 -6.92 11.55 -29.14
N ARG A 9 -7.30 10.36 -29.58
CA ARG A 9 -6.74 9.08 -29.11
C ARG A 9 -5.24 8.97 -29.34
N ASP A 10 -4.71 9.61 -30.39
CA ASP A 10 -3.29 9.65 -30.71
C ASP A 10 -2.50 10.57 -29.75
N GLU A 11 -3.17 11.48 -29.05
CA GLU A 11 -2.56 12.35 -28.02
C GLU A 11 -2.56 11.69 -26.62
N ILE A 12 -3.31 10.61 -26.44
CA ILE A 12 -3.39 9.88 -25.17
C ILE A 12 -2.39 8.74 -25.24
N THR A 13 -1.17 8.97 -24.75
CA THR A 13 -0.27 7.87 -24.45
C THR A 13 -0.74 7.18 -23.17
N PRO A 14 -1.09 5.88 -23.21
CA PRO A 14 -1.19 5.12 -21.97
C PRO A 14 0.17 5.22 -21.29
N SER A 15 0.21 5.64 -20.02
CA SER A 15 1.43 5.53 -19.24
C SER A 15 1.77 4.04 -19.12
N GLU A 16 2.73 3.57 -19.91
CA GLU A 16 3.20 2.18 -19.90
C GLU A 16 4.00 1.86 -18.62
N GLU A 17 4.25 2.88 -17.81
CA GLU A 17 4.82 2.80 -16.47
C GLU A 17 3.80 2.21 -15.50
N ALA A 18 3.62 0.89 -15.54
CA ALA A 18 2.92 0.18 -14.49
C ALA A 18 3.58 0.53 -13.14
N LYS A 19 2.85 1.23 -12.26
CA LYS A 19 3.33 1.55 -10.90
C LYS A 19 3.66 0.21 -10.23
N LYS A 20 4.96 -0.04 -10.04
CA LYS A 20 5.44 -1.29 -9.45
C LYS A 20 4.74 -1.49 -8.10
N PRO A 21 4.11 -2.66 -7.86
CA PRO A 21 3.48 -2.90 -6.58
C PRO A 21 4.53 -2.83 -5.46
N PRO A 22 4.16 -2.29 -4.29
CA PRO A 22 5.10 -2.16 -3.19
C PRO A 22 5.60 -3.52 -2.74
N THR A 23 6.90 -3.62 -2.50
CA THR A 23 7.50 -4.85 -1.99
C THR A 23 7.19 -5.01 -0.51
N ALA A 24 7.17 -6.26 -0.03
CA ALA A 24 7.03 -6.56 1.41
C ALA A 24 8.08 -5.83 2.26
N MET A 25 9.28 -5.60 1.73
CA MET A 25 10.34 -4.89 2.43
C MET A 25 10.05 -3.39 2.57
N GLU A 26 9.46 -2.75 1.55
CA GLU A 26 9.04 -1.34 1.61
C GLU A 26 7.94 -1.13 2.64
N ILE A 27 6.93 -2.01 2.64
CA ILE A 27 5.88 -2.03 3.65
C ILE A 27 6.47 -2.24 5.04
N TYR A 28 7.31 -3.27 5.22
CA TYR A 28 7.92 -3.61 6.49
C TYR A 28 8.72 -2.46 7.10
N LYS A 29 9.41 -1.65 6.28
CA LYS A 29 10.16 -0.48 6.75
C LYS A 29 9.28 0.55 7.46
N LEU A 30 8.03 0.70 7.03
CA LEU A 30 7.05 1.64 7.56
C LEU A 30 6.24 1.07 8.74
N LEU A 31 6.24 -0.25 8.95
CA LEU A 31 5.55 -0.85 10.09
C LEU A 31 6.21 -0.52 11.44
N PRO A 32 5.47 -0.61 12.56
CA PRO A 32 5.99 -0.42 13.91
C PRO A 32 7.08 -1.42 14.36
N LYS A 33 7.19 -2.58 13.70
CA LYS A 33 8.18 -3.66 13.98
C LYS A 33 8.17 -4.19 15.41
N THR A 34 7.06 -4.02 16.14
CA THR A 34 6.89 -4.52 17.51
C THR A 34 6.69 -6.03 17.59
N ASN A 35 6.33 -6.69 16.47
CA ASN A 35 5.95 -8.10 16.41
C ASN A 35 4.88 -8.48 17.46
N CYS A 36 3.94 -7.56 17.75
CA CYS A 36 2.96 -7.72 18.84
C CYS A 36 1.92 -8.82 18.59
N LYS A 37 1.73 -9.26 17.33
CA LYS A 37 0.77 -10.28 16.89
C LYS A 37 -0.71 -9.91 17.08
N GLU A 38 -1.03 -8.66 17.39
CA GLU A 38 -2.42 -8.18 17.54
C GLU A 38 -3.24 -8.26 16.24
N CYS A 39 -2.55 -8.29 15.09
CA CYS A 39 -3.13 -8.52 13.77
C CYS A 39 -3.34 -10.01 13.43
N GLY A 40 -2.99 -10.93 14.32
CA GLY A 40 -3.19 -12.38 14.15
C GLY A 40 -2.08 -13.09 13.37
N VAL A 41 -0.98 -12.42 13.04
CA VAL A 41 0.15 -13.00 12.30
C VAL A 41 1.42 -13.09 13.14
N SER A 42 2.33 -13.99 12.76
CA SER A 42 3.50 -14.37 13.57
C SER A 42 4.56 -13.28 13.74
N SER A 43 4.69 -12.35 12.79
CA SER A 43 5.63 -11.23 12.83
C SER A 43 5.17 -10.07 11.94
N CYS A 44 5.75 -8.88 12.14
CA CYS A 44 5.51 -7.71 11.28
C CYS A 44 5.99 -7.94 9.84
N PHE A 45 7.02 -8.76 9.62
CA PHE A 45 7.44 -9.10 8.26
C PHE A 45 6.39 -9.98 7.56
N VAL A 46 5.83 -10.96 8.26
CA VAL A 46 4.74 -11.80 7.74
C VAL A 46 3.45 -10.99 7.52
N PHE A 47 3.21 -9.95 8.32
CA PHE A 47 2.16 -8.97 8.03
C PHE A 47 2.43 -8.22 6.72
N ALA A 48 3.67 -7.74 6.54
CA ALA A 48 4.05 -6.99 5.34
C ALA A 48 3.95 -7.82 4.05
N THR A 49 4.30 -9.11 4.10
CA THR A 49 4.15 -10.01 2.95
C THR A 49 2.69 -10.25 2.60
N GLN A 50 1.84 -10.51 3.59
CA GLN A 50 0.41 -10.72 3.37
C GLN A 50 -0.28 -9.44 2.89
N LEU A 51 0.11 -8.28 3.42
CA LEU A 51 -0.42 -6.99 2.98
C LEU A 51 -0.02 -6.68 1.53
N ALA A 52 1.24 -6.96 1.15
CA ALA A 52 1.70 -6.84 -0.23
C ALA A 52 0.92 -7.75 -1.20
N GLY A 53 0.48 -8.91 -0.72
CA GLY A 53 -0.34 -9.88 -1.46
C GLY A 53 -1.84 -9.62 -1.42
N GLY A 54 -2.32 -8.63 -0.66
CA GLY A 54 -3.75 -8.37 -0.48
C GLY A 54 -4.50 -9.41 0.36
N GLU A 55 -3.78 -10.21 1.17
CA GLU A 55 -4.35 -11.25 2.03
C GLU A 55 -4.87 -10.69 3.36
N VAL A 56 -4.40 -9.50 3.76
CA VAL A 56 -4.80 -8.81 4.99
C VAL A 56 -4.99 -7.32 4.74
N GLU A 57 -5.95 -6.73 5.45
CA GLU A 57 -6.21 -5.29 5.45
C GLU A 57 -5.25 -4.53 6.37
N LEU A 58 -4.92 -3.28 6.01
CA LEU A 58 -4.02 -2.41 6.76
C LEU A 58 -4.53 -2.14 8.19
N GLU A 59 -5.85 -1.98 8.34
CA GLU A 59 -6.54 -1.71 9.61
C GLU A 59 -6.32 -2.79 10.67
N ARG A 60 -5.88 -3.99 10.29
CA ARG A 60 -5.55 -5.04 11.25
C ARG A 60 -4.33 -4.70 12.11
N CYS A 61 -3.43 -3.83 11.64
CA CYS A 61 -2.26 -3.40 12.42
C CYS A 61 -2.64 -2.29 13.41
N LYS A 62 -3.25 -2.64 14.55
CA LYS A 62 -3.68 -1.66 15.57
C LYS A 62 -2.58 -0.68 15.99
N PRO A 63 -1.32 -1.10 16.23
CA PRO A 63 -0.27 -0.17 16.63
C PRO A 63 0.06 0.89 15.56
N LEU A 64 -0.20 0.62 14.27
CA LEU A 64 0.04 1.59 13.20
C LEU A 64 -0.93 2.80 13.27
N PHE A 65 -2.07 2.65 13.94
CA PHE A 65 -3.08 3.70 14.06
C PHE A 65 -2.91 4.58 15.31
N THR A 66 -1.85 4.37 16.11
CA THR A 66 -1.51 5.27 17.21
C THR A 66 -0.83 6.55 16.69
N GLU A 67 -0.79 7.59 17.53
CA GLU A 67 -0.19 8.88 17.18
C GLU A 67 1.31 8.76 16.89
N ASP A 68 2.01 7.83 17.56
CA ASP A 68 3.45 7.59 17.37
C ASP A 68 3.82 7.19 15.94
N PHE A 69 2.90 6.58 15.20
CA PHE A 69 3.12 6.07 13.84
C PHE A 69 2.29 6.81 12.78
N ALA A 70 1.71 7.97 13.11
CA ALA A 70 0.85 8.72 12.19
C ALA A 70 1.54 9.06 10.86
N GLU A 71 2.82 9.44 10.89
CA GLU A 71 3.61 9.72 9.69
C GLU A 71 3.85 8.46 8.86
N ASN A 72 4.22 7.36 9.52
CA ASN A 72 4.45 6.07 8.87
C ASN A 72 3.18 5.53 8.23
N LYS A 73 2.04 5.63 8.92
CA LYS A 73 0.72 5.29 8.39
C LYS A 73 0.43 6.07 7.11
N LYS A 74 0.62 7.39 7.13
CA LYS A 74 0.39 8.23 5.94
C LYS A 74 1.25 7.81 4.76
N LYS A 75 2.55 7.56 4.97
CA LYS A 75 3.47 7.08 3.92
C LYS A 75 3.04 5.70 3.39
N LEU A 76 2.56 4.82 4.27
CA LEU A 76 2.14 3.49 3.89
C LEU A 76 0.84 3.53 3.07
N MET A 77 -0.10 4.40 3.41
CA MET A 77 -1.32 4.62 2.62
C MET A 77 -0.99 5.16 1.22
N ASP A 78 -0.10 6.16 1.11
CA ASP A 78 0.36 6.70 -0.18
C ASP A 78 1.06 5.63 -1.03
N LEU A 79 1.88 4.79 -0.40
CA LEU A 79 2.56 3.67 -1.05
C LEU A 79 1.56 2.64 -1.60
N LEU A 80 0.47 2.37 -0.88
CA LEU A 80 -0.59 1.44 -1.28
C LEU A 80 -1.64 2.07 -2.22
N GLY A 81 -1.62 3.40 -2.40
CA GLY A 81 -2.60 4.12 -3.22
C GLY A 81 -3.98 4.24 -2.55
N MET A 82 -4.03 4.31 -1.22
CA MET A 82 -5.23 4.46 -0.40
C MET A 82 -5.45 5.91 0.06
#